data_AF-A0A5C6F8M0-F1
#
_entry.id   AF-A0A5C6F8M0-F1
#
_cell.length_a   1.000
_cell.length_b   1.000
_cell.length_c   1.000
_cell.angle_alpha   90.00
_cell.angle_beta   90.00
_cell.angle_gamma   90.00
#
_symmetry.space_group_name_H-M   'P 1'
#
loop_
_entity.id
_entity.type
_entity.pdbx_description
1 polymer ?
#
loop_
_entity_poly.entity_id
_entity_poly.type
_entity_poly.pdbx_seq_one_letter_code
_entity_poly.pdbx_strand_id
1 'polypeptide(L)'
;MFGDYDPAGSHGAGSFGDGGSNMSVGWFTSSSLDKQFEFCGSVGQGHPDPDVCFAEGRFWLATQPEEDSISRGPWTESIQVRIGVDTDHDARIDTWTDWQEVKEGYDYITDFAKQVTRTPAELDLSALPAGYGYQFELRLTDTPENKSKPILDQVQLHFEP
;
A
#
# COMPACT_ATOMS: atom_id res chain seq x y z
N MET A 1 5.82 7.47 6.95
CA MET A 1 6.37 7.94 8.25
C MET A 1 5.22 8.49 9.07
N PHE A 2 5.23 8.23 10.37
CA PHE A 2 4.27 8.79 11.33
C PHE A 2 5.06 9.56 12.39
N GLY A 3 4.50 10.67 12.88
CA GLY A 3 5.16 11.50 13.86
C GLY A 3 4.22 12.51 14.50
N ASP A 4 4.70 13.18 15.53
CA ASP A 4 3.98 14.27 16.19
C ASP A 4 3.73 15.40 15.19
N TYR A 5 2.45 15.73 15.02
CA TYR A 5 2.03 16.87 14.22
C TYR A 5 1.44 17.94 15.14
N ASP A 6 2.14 19.07 15.22
CA ASP A 6 1.69 20.29 15.89
C ASP A 6 1.53 21.42 14.86
N PRO A 7 0.30 21.82 14.53
CA PRO A 7 0.05 22.92 13.61
C PRO A 7 0.67 24.24 14.09
N ALA A 8 1.37 24.95 13.20
CA ALA A 8 1.99 26.23 13.51
C ALA A 8 1.03 27.21 14.21
N GLY A 9 1.49 27.80 15.33
CA GLY A 9 0.68 28.69 16.17
C GLY A 9 -0.16 27.98 17.24
N SER A 10 -0.11 26.66 17.32
CA SER A 10 -0.81 25.86 18.35
C SER A 10 0.07 25.48 19.54
N HIS A 11 1.39 25.58 19.39
CA HIS A 11 2.37 25.20 20.40
C HIS A 11 2.35 26.16 21.61
N GLY A 12 2.07 25.64 22.81
CA GLY A 12 2.16 26.39 24.07
C GLY A 12 0.90 27.13 24.53
N ALA A 13 -0.28 26.87 23.91
CA ALA A 13 -1.56 27.43 24.36
C ALA A 13 -2.10 26.84 25.69
N GLY A 14 -1.31 26.01 26.38
CA GLY A 14 -1.55 25.53 27.73
C GLY A 14 -0.22 25.41 28.49
N SER A 15 0.00 26.29 29.47
CA SER A 15 1.10 26.13 30.43
C SER A 15 0.81 24.94 31.33
N PHE A 16 1.83 24.12 31.57
CA PHE A 16 1.94 23.13 32.67
C PHE A 16 0.60 22.68 33.28
N GLY A 17 -0.01 21.67 32.67
CA GLY A 17 -1.14 20.94 33.26
C GLY A 17 -2.49 21.10 32.55
N ASP A 18 -2.59 21.98 31.54
CA ASP A 18 -3.76 22.08 30.66
C ASP A 18 -3.33 21.79 29.21
N GLY A 19 -3.96 20.80 28.59
CA GLY A 19 -3.38 19.95 27.56
C GLY A 19 -2.88 20.64 26.28
N GLY A 20 -1.82 20.10 25.70
CA GLY A 20 -1.41 20.28 24.31
C GLY A 20 -2.48 19.75 23.34
N SER A 21 -3.64 20.38 23.34
CA SER A 21 -4.90 19.86 22.82
C SER A 21 -5.00 19.86 21.30
N ASN A 22 -3.98 20.32 20.58
CA ASN A 22 -4.00 20.46 19.12
C ASN A 22 -2.98 19.55 18.42
N MET A 23 -2.20 18.77 19.17
CA MET A 23 -1.32 17.76 18.59
C MET A 23 -2.14 16.58 18.06
N SER A 24 -1.63 15.90 17.05
CA SER A 24 -2.21 14.70 16.46
C SER A 24 -1.12 13.87 15.77
N VAL A 25 -1.43 12.63 15.38
CA VAL A 25 -0.50 11.85 14.56
C VAL A 25 -0.54 12.39 13.14
N GLY A 26 0.57 12.94 12.65
CA GLY A 26 0.74 13.24 11.23
C GLY A 26 1.25 12.01 10.48
N TRP A 27 0.73 11.77 9.27
CA TRP A 27 1.31 10.77 8.37
C TRP A 27 1.84 11.40 7.08
N PHE A 28 2.97 10.86 6.65
CA PHE A 28 3.77 11.38 5.54
C PHE A 28 4.23 10.25 4.63
N THR A 29 4.34 10.53 3.34
CA THR A 29 4.84 9.58 2.34
C THR A 29 6.08 10.10 1.61
N SER A 30 6.94 9.18 1.17
CA SER A 30 8.03 9.47 0.24
C SER A 30 8.44 8.18 -0.47
N SER A 31 8.93 8.31 -1.70
CA SER A 31 9.49 7.18 -2.46
C SER A 31 10.88 6.76 -1.99
N SER A 32 11.52 7.53 -1.10
CA SER A 32 12.85 7.26 -0.56
C SER A 32 13.02 7.98 0.78
N LEU A 33 13.83 7.40 1.67
CA LEU A 33 14.20 8.04 2.95
C LEU A 33 15.03 9.32 2.75
N ASP A 34 15.70 9.46 1.59
CA ASP A 34 16.58 10.59 1.28
C ASP A 34 15.86 11.74 0.56
N LYS A 35 14.56 11.58 0.27
CA LYS A 35 13.74 12.60 -0.39
C LYS A 35 12.88 13.32 0.64
N GLN A 36 12.42 14.52 0.27
CA GLN A 36 11.42 15.23 1.06
C GLN A 36 10.16 14.36 1.20
N PHE A 37 9.59 14.39 2.41
CA PHE A 37 8.34 13.73 2.72
C PHE A 37 7.17 14.68 2.44
N GLU A 38 6.11 14.13 1.88
CA GLU A 38 4.85 14.84 1.64
C GLU A 38 3.88 14.58 2.79
N PHE A 39 3.28 15.63 3.33
CA PHE A 39 2.25 15.53 4.36
C PHE A 39 0.93 15.08 3.73
N CYS A 40 0.35 14.02 4.28
CA CYS A 40 -0.87 13.41 3.72
C CYS A 40 -2.11 13.63 4.61
N GLY A 41 -1.92 14.07 5.86
CA GLY A 41 -3.00 14.33 6.81
C GLY A 41 -2.61 14.01 8.24
N SER A 42 -3.56 14.18 9.16
CA SER A 42 -3.41 13.79 10.56
C SER A 42 -4.65 13.10 11.12
N VAL A 43 -4.46 12.31 12.18
CA VAL A 43 -5.49 11.52 12.87
C VAL A 43 -5.33 11.62 14.38
N GLY A 44 -6.45 11.54 15.09
CA GLY A 44 -6.51 11.62 16.55
C GLY A 44 -6.29 13.03 17.08
N GLN A 45 -6.27 13.16 18.40
CA GLN A 45 -6.03 14.42 19.12
C GLN A 45 -5.30 14.15 20.44
N GLY A 46 -4.35 15.03 20.78
CA GLY A 46 -3.51 14.93 21.98
C GLY A 46 -2.04 14.64 21.64
N HIS A 47 -1.20 14.57 22.68
CA HIS A 47 0.22 14.25 22.52
C HIS A 47 0.35 12.81 22.02
N PRO A 48 0.78 12.57 20.77
CA PRO A 48 0.49 11.31 20.11
C PRO A 48 1.59 10.26 20.28
N ASP A 49 2.87 10.66 20.36
CA ASP A 49 4.05 9.79 20.49
C ASP A 49 3.93 8.48 19.66
N PRO A 50 3.67 8.56 18.34
CA PRO A 50 3.28 7.39 17.57
C PRO A 50 4.45 6.42 17.37
N ASP A 51 4.15 5.13 17.49
CA ASP A 51 5.00 4.07 16.97
C ASP A 51 4.22 3.18 16.00
N VAL A 52 4.94 2.56 15.08
CA VAL A 52 4.38 1.65 14.09
C VAL A 52 5.07 0.30 14.13
N CYS A 53 4.29 -0.75 13.92
CA CYS A 53 4.82 -2.08 13.70
C CYS A 53 3.98 -2.85 12.67
N PHE A 54 4.62 -3.86 12.08
CA PHE A 54 3.94 -4.85 11.26
C PHE A 54 3.95 -6.17 11.99
N ALA A 55 2.76 -6.72 12.23
CA ALA A 55 2.62 -8.01 12.90
C ALA A 55 1.38 -8.73 12.36
N GLU A 56 1.54 -10.03 12.07
CA GLU A 56 0.47 -10.90 11.56
C GLU A 56 -0.20 -10.37 10.27
N GLY A 57 0.61 -9.80 9.36
CA GLY A 57 0.10 -9.20 8.11
C GLY A 57 -0.72 -7.92 8.31
N ARG A 58 -0.64 -7.30 9.50
CA ARG A 58 -1.37 -6.08 9.85
C ARG A 58 -0.40 -4.95 10.16
N PHE A 59 -0.82 -3.73 9.84
CA PHE A 59 -0.16 -2.51 10.27
C PHE A 59 -0.80 -2.03 11.57
N TRP A 60 0.05 -1.66 12.53
CA TRP A 60 -0.35 -1.14 13.82
C TRP A 60 0.22 0.26 13.96
N LEU A 61 -0.62 1.18 14.40
CA LEU A 61 -0.24 2.50 14.87
C LEU A 61 -0.59 2.55 16.35
N ALA A 62 0.44 2.47 17.19
CA ALA A 62 0.33 2.60 18.64
C ALA A 62 0.56 4.07 19.01
N THR A 63 -0.26 4.62 19.91
CA THR A 63 -0.19 6.03 20.31
C THR A 63 -0.27 6.18 21.83
N GLN A 64 0.17 7.31 22.37
CA GLN A 64 0.02 7.62 23.80
C GLN A 64 -1.45 7.83 24.23
N PRO A 65 -2.33 8.49 23.44
CA PRO A 65 -3.76 8.52 23.71
C PRO A 65 -4.39 7.11 23.59
N GLU A 66 -5.57 6.88 24.17
CA GLU A 66 -6.29 5.59 24.10
C GLU A 66 -6.89 5.28 22.69
N GLU A 67 -6.21 5.68 21.62
CA GLU A 67 -6.66 5.55 20.23
C GLU A 67 -5.63 4.82 19.36
N ASP A 68 -5.30 3.58 19.72
CA ASP A 68 -4.53 2.70 18.84
C ASP A 68 -5.32 2.36 17.58
N SER A 69 -4.65 2.30 16.43
CA SER A 69 -5.25 1.97 15.14
C SER A 69 -4.63 0.73 14.52
N ILE A 70 -5.48 -0.17 14.02
CA ILE A 70 -5.08 -1.40 13.33
C ILE A 70 -5.60 -1.34 11.91
N SER A 71 -4.71 -1.45 10.94
CA SER A 71 -5.09 -1.62 9.55
C SER A 71 -4.81 -3.05 9.10
N ARG A 72 -5.88 -3.73 8.69
CA ARG A 72 -5.82 -5.04 8.03
C ARG A 72 -5.44 -4.78 6.58
N GLY A 73 -4.14 -4.81 6.27
CA GLY A 73 -3.68 -4.75 4.88
C GLY A 73 -4.21 -5.95 4.07
N PRO A 74 -4.00 -5.97 2.74
CA PRO A 74 -3.31 -4.96 1.94
C PRO A 74 -4.11 -3.66 1.71
N TRP A 75 -3.39 -2.55 1.51
CA TRP A 75 -3.93 -1.19 1.30
C TRP A 75 -4.30 -0.88 -0.15
N THR A 76 -4.22 -1.88 -1.02
CA THR A 76 -4.67 -1.83 -2.40
C THR A 76 -5.81 -2.83 -2.58
N GLU A 77 -6.92 -2.30 -3.09
CA GLU A 77 -8.18 -2.94 -3.42
C GLU A 77 -8.06 -4.18 -4.32
N SER A 78 -9.14 -4.97 -4.44
CA SER A 78 -9.17 -6.19 -5.27
C SER A 78 -8.71 -5.89 -6.71
N ILE A 79 -7.55 -6.43 -7.07
CA ILE A 79 -6.99 -6.40 -8.43
C ILE A 79 -7.19 -7.78 -9.03
N GLN A 80 -7.94 -7.84 -10.12
CA GLN A 80 -7.99 -9.05 -10.94
C GLN A 80 -7.22 -8.84 -12.23
N VAL A 81 -6.45 -9.85 -12.63
CA VAL A 81 -5.65 -9.84 -13.86
C VAL A 81 -6.03 -11.07 -14.69
N ARG A 82 -5.97 -10.91 -16.01
CA ARG A 82 -5.92 -12.04 -16.94
C ARG A 82 -4.97 -11.74 -18.09
N ILE A 83 -4.39 -12.80 -18.65
CA ILE A 83 -3.48 -12.72 -19.79
C ILE A 83 -4.07 -13.51 -20.95
N GLY A 84 -3.91 -12.95 -22.14
CA GLY A 84 -4.31 -13.51 -23.41
C GLY A 84 -3.10 -13.80 -24.30
N VAL A 85 -3.17 -14.86 -25.09
CA VAL A 85 -2.16 -15.23 -26.09
C VAL A 85 -2.79 -15.44 -27.48
N ASP A 86 -2.16 -14.85 -28.49
CA ASP A 86 -2.36 -15.11 -29.92
C ASP A 86 -1.55 -16.35 -30.31
N THR A 87 -2.23 -17.41 -30.76
CA THR A 87 -1.63 -18.71 -31.06
C THR A 87 -1.51 -18.99 -32.55
N ASP A 88 -2.14 -18.20 -33.42
CA ASP A 88 -2.17 -18.41 -34.86
C ASP A 88 -1.58 -17.25 -35.71
N HIS A 89 -1.09 -16.20 -35.04
CA HIS A 89 -0.42 -15.03 -35.61
C HIS A 89 -1.35 -14.15 -36.47
N ASP A 90 -2.65 -14.14 -36.20
CA ASP A 90 -3.62 -13.25 -36.86
C ASP A 90 -3.79 -11.87 -36.17
N ALA A 91 -3.00 -11.62 -35.11
CA ALA A 91 -3.05 -10.44 -34.25
C ALA A 91 -4.31 -10.34 -33.39
N ARG A 92 -4.98 -11.47 -33.12
CA ARG A 92 -6.09 -11.58 -32.17
C ARG A 92 -5.76 -12.61 -31.10
N ILE A 93 -6.33 -12.43 -29.93
CA ILE A 93 -6.13 -13.35 -28.82
C ILE A 93 -7.09 -14.54 -28.95
N ASP A 94 -6.52 -15.75 -28.98
CA ASP A 94 -7.27 -17.01 -29.05
C ASP A 94 -7.58 -17.58 -27.67
N THR A 95 -6.58 -17.53 -26.79
CA THR A 95 -6.63 -18.18 -25.48
C THR A 95 -6.44 -17.14 -24.40
N TRP A 96 -7.34 -17.15 -23.41
CA TRP A 96 -7.26 -16.31 -22.23
C TRP A 96 -7.12 -17.19 -20.99
N THR A 97 -6.34 -16.72 -20.00
CA THR A 97 -6.50 -17.21 -18.64
C THR A 97 -7.86 -16.76 -18.09
N ASP A 98 -8.34 -17.49 -17.09
CA ASP A 98 -9.40 -16.97 -16.23
C ASP A 98 -8.94 -15.69 -15.53
N TRP A 99 -9.91 -14.88 -15.10
CA TRP A 99 -9.64 -13.77 -14.20
C TRP A 99 -9.16 -14.32 -12.85
N GLN A 100 -8.00 -13.87 -12.40
CA GLN A 100 -7.45 -14.24 -11.12
C GLN A 100 -7.19 -13.00 -10.27
N GLU A 101 -7.59 -13.06 -9.00
CA GLU A 101 -7.22 -12.04 -8.04
C GLU A 101 -5.73 -12.18 -7.69
N VAL A 102 -4.99 -11.09 -7.85
CA VAL A 102 -3.58 -11.01 -7.48
C VAL A 102 -3.43 -10.05 -6.31
N LYS A 103 -2.53 -10.37 -5.40
CA LYS A 103 -2.30 -9.55 -4.20
C LYS A 103 -0.83 -9.53 -3.86
N GLU A 104 -0.37 -8.36 -3.42
CA GLU A 104 0.94 -8.23 -2.79
C GLU A 104 0.91 -8.92 -1.42
N GLY A 105 2.01 -9.62 -1.10
CA GLY A 105 2.24 -10.21 0.20
C GLY A 105 3.27 -9.41 0.99
N TYR A 106 3.13 -9.40 2.31
CA TYR A 106 4.14 -8.85 3.21
C TYR A 106 4.51 -9.90 4.25
N ASP A 107 5.81 -10.03 4.52
CA ASP A 107 6.31 -10.95 5.55
C ASP A 107 7.38 -10.26 6.41
N TYR A 108 7.63 -10.85 7.57
CA TYR A 108 8.60 -10.37 8.53
C TYR A 108 10.03 -10.51 8.00
N ILE A 109 10.88 -9.55 8.34
CA ILE A 109 12.33 -9.67 8.18
C ILE A 109 12.93 -9.92 9.56
N THR A 110 13.63 -11.04 9.72
CA THR A 110 14.32 -11.38 10.97
C THR A 110 15.20 -10.21 11.44
N ASP A 111 15.10 -9.88 12.73
CA ASP A 111 15.82 -8.78 13.40
C ASP A 111 15.36 -7.35 13.04
N PHE A 112 14.32 -7.17 12.23
CA PHE A 112 13.76 -5.85 11.90
C PHE A 112 12.31 -5.70 12.38
N ALA A 113 12.06 -4.73 13.27
CA ALA A 113 10.70 -4.48 13.79
C ALA A 113 9.80 -3.62 12.87
N LYS A 114 10.42 -2.80 12.01
CA LYS A 114 9.74 -1.76 11.22
C LYS A 114 9.88 -1.92 9.71
N GLN A 115 10.46 -3.04 9.27
CA GLN A 115 10.64 -3.37 7.86
C GLN A 115 10.00 -4.72 7.59
N VAL A 116 9.38 -4.85 6.41
CA VAL A 116 8.78 -6.08 5.93
C VAL A 116 9.35 -6.39 4.56
N THR A 117 9.50 -7.68 4.25
CA THR A 117 9.75 -8.10 2.87
C THR A 117 8.43 -8.06 2.11
N ARG A 118 8.52 -7.82 0.81
CA ARG A 118 7.38 -7.63 -0.07
C ARG A 118 7.44 -8.66 -1.18
N THR A 119 6.38 -9.45 -1.30
CA THR A 119 6.18 -10.38 -2.41
C THR A 119 5.23 -9.73 -3.41
N PRO A 120 5.65 -9.45 -4.65
CA PRO A 120 4.80 -8.79 -5.63
C PRO A 120 3.50 -9.57 -5.90
N ALA A 121 2.48 -8.86 -6.38
CA ALA A 121 1.27 -9.47 -6.91
C ALA A 121 1.58 -10.09 -8.28
N GLU A 122 1.56 -11.43 -8.36
CA GLU A 122 2.00 -12.17 -9.56
C GLU A 122 0.93 -13.18 -10.02
N LEU A 123 0.98 -13.52 -11.30
CA LEU A 123 0.13 -14.52 -11.94
C LEU A 123 1.01 -15.60 -12.57
N ASP A 124 0.73 -16.88 -12.30
CA ASP A 124 1.41 -18.00 -12.95
C ASP A 124 0.87 -18.19 -14.37
N LEU A 125 1.76 -18.11 -15.34
CA LEU A 125 1.47 -18.20 -16.77
C LEU A 125 1.95 -19.51 -17.39
N SER A 126 2.45 -20.46 -16.59
CA SER A 126 3.05 -21.71 -17.12
C SER A 126 2.06 -22.58 -17.90
N ALA A 127 0.76 -22.37 -17.71
CA ALA A 127 -0.31 -23.08 -18.41
C ALA A 127 -0.68 -22.46 -19.77
N LEU A 128 -0.20 -21.26 -20.09
CA LEU A 128 -0.47 -20.64 -21.39
C LEU A 128 0.34 -21.34 -22.49
N PRO A 129 -0.25 -21.56 -23.67
CA PRO A 129 0.48 -22.09 -24.81
C PRO A 129 1.53 -21.08 -25.31
N ALA A 130 2.50 -21.56 -26.09
CA ALA A 130 3.36 -20.70 -26.88
C ALA A 130 2.51 -19.86 -27.85
N GLY A 131 2.92 -18.63 -28.12
CA GLY A 131 2.19 -17.73 -29.00
C GLY A 131 3.05 -16.63 -29.61
N TYR A 132 2.41 -15.85 -30.46
CA TYR A 132 3.03 -14.80 -31.28
C TYR A 132 2.75 -13.40 -30.74
N GLY A 133 1.73 -13.25 -29.90
CA GLY A 133 1.33 -11.99 -29.29
C GLY A 133 0.66 -12.21 -27.94
N TYR A 134 0.74 -11.19 -27.07
CA TYR A 134 0.19 -11.24 -25.72
C TYR A 134 -0.61 -9.98 -25.42
N GLN A 135 -1.68 -10.14 -24.65
CA GLN A 135 -2.47 -9.04 -24.11
C GLN A 135 -2.70 -9.27 -22.61
N PHE A 136 -2.77 -8.21 -21.83
CA PHE A 136 -3.17 -8.29 -20.43
C PHE A 136 -4.36 -7.37 -20.19
N GLU A 137 -5.18 -7.73 -19.22
CA GLU A 137 -6.26 -6.88 -18.74
C GLU A 137 -6.24 -6.84 -17.22
N LEU A 138 -6.60 -5.68 -16.67
CA LEU A 138 -6.75 -5.48 -15.23
C LEU A 138 -8.18 -5.03 -14.91
N ARG A 139 -8.71 -5.51 -13.79
CA ARG A 139 -9.90 -4.96 -13.14
C ARG A 139 -9.51 -4.47 -11.76
N LEU A 140 -9.75 -3.19 -11.51
CA LEU A 140 -9.52 -2.52 -10.24
C LEU A 140 -10.90 -2.22 -9.65
N THR A 141 -11.21 -2.75 -8.47
CA THR A 141 -12.51 -2.53 -7.81
C THR A 141 -12.34 -1.71 -6.56
N ASP A 142 -12.66 -0.42 -6.64
CA ASP A 142 -12.71 0.48 -5.48
C ASP A 142 -13.90 0.12 -4.59
N THR A 143 -13.61 -0.49 -3.44
CA THR A 143 -14.59 -1.05 -2.50
C THR A 143 -14.73 -0.27 -1.18
N PRO A 144 -13.70 0.43 -0.65
CA PRO A 144 -13.85 1.22 0.57
C PRO A 144 -14.29 2.66 0.30
N GLU A 145 -14.97 3.30 1.25
CA GLU A 145 -15.17 4.77 1.26
C GLU A 145 -13.88 5.51 1.69
N ASN A 146 -12.73 5.14 1.14
CA ASN A 146 -11.46 5.78 1.45
C ASN A 146 -11.07 6.77 0.32
N LYS A 147 -10.32 7.82 0.65
CA LYS A 147 -9.95 8.85 -0.35
C LYS A 147 -8.86 8.39 -1.33
N SER A 148 -8.13 7.33 -0.97
CA SER A 148 -7.04 6.80 -1.80
C SER A 148 -7.64 6.04 -2.99
N LYS A 149 -6.97 6.13 -4.13
CA LYS A 149 -7.34 5.40 -5.34
C LYS A 149 -6.18 4.52 -5.78
N PRO A 150 -6.44 3.36 -6.39
CA PRO A 150 -5.38 2.51 -6.90
C PRO A 150 -4.64 3.25 -8.02
N ILE A 151 -3.31 3.22 -7.96
CA ILE A 151 -2.43 3.79 -8.99
C ILE A 151 -1.73 2.63 -9.68
N LEU A 152 -1.92 2.53 -11.00
CA LEU A 152 -1.06 1.70 -11.83
C LEU A 152 0.18 2.52 -12.19
N ASP A 153 1.27 2.29 -11.47
CA ASP A 153 2.52 3.03 -11.67
C ASP A 153 3.29 2.51 -12.90
N GLN A 154 3.48 1.19 -12.99
CA GLN A 154 4.25 0.58 -14.06
C GLN A 154 3.74 -0.82 -14.45
N VAL A 155 3.84 -1.14 -15.74
CA VAL A 155 3.73 -2.52 -16.26
C VAL A 155 5.07 -2.89 -16.91
N GLN A 156 5.64 -4.03 -16.50
CA GLN A 156 6.88 -4.58 -17.07
C GLN A 156 6.60 -5.96 -17.67
N LEU A 157 7.07 -6.20 -18.89
CA LEU A 157 6.95 -7.46 -19.61
C LEU A 157 8.35 -7.95 -19.99
N HIS A 158 8.65 -9.20 -19.64
CA HIS A 158 9.93 -9.84 -19.94
C HIS A 158 9.68 -11.08 -20.81
N PHE A 159 10.45 -11.21 -21.89
CA PHE A 159 10.37 -12.34 -22.82
C PHE A 159 11.69 -13.09 -22.79
N GLU A 160 11.63 -14.43 -22.74
CA GLU A 160 12.82 -15.26 -22.94
C GLU A 160 13.23 -15.24 -24.44
N PRO A 161 14.53 -15.36 -24.76
CA PRO A 161 15.04 -15.33 -26.14
C PRO A 161 14.57 -16.48 -27.03
#